data_AF-A0A966WCD6-F1
#
_entry.id   AF-A0A966WCD6-F1
#
_cell.length_a   1.000
_cell.length_b   1.000
_cell.length_c   1.000
_cell.angle_alpha   90.00
_cell.angle_beta   90.00
_cell.angle_gamma   90.00
#
_symmetry.space_group_name_H-M   'P 1'
#
loop_
_entity.id
_entity.type
_entity.pdbx_description
1 polymer ?
#
loop_
_entity_poly.entity_id
_entity_poly.type
_entity_poly.pdbx_seq_one_letter_code
_entity_poly.pdbx_strand_id
1 'polypeptide(L)' 'MAGVKQPTRDELREAIRRGEIDTVVMAFPDLQGRLVGKRTTGTFFLQQ' A
#
# COMPACT_ATOMS: atom_id res chain seq x y z
N MET A 1 5.05 19.80 -7.77
CA MET A 1 5.18 18.77 -6.72
C MET A 1 6.04 17.66 -7.31
N ALA A 2 7.24 17.42 -6.79
CA ALA A 2 8.08 16.33 -7.32
C ALA A 2 7.29 15.02 -7.19
N GLY A 3 7.09 14.32 -8.31
CA GLY A 3 6.33 13.08 -8.34
C GLY A 3 6.99 12.07 -7.40
N VAL A 4 6.25 11.59 -6.41
CA VAL A 4 6.70 10.48 -5.57
C VAL A 4 6.89 9.29 -6.49
N LYS A 5 8.14 8.82 -6.61
CA LYS A 5 8.45 7.59 -7.36
C LYS A 5 7.70 6.45 -6.68
N GLN A 6 6.88 5.74 -7.45
CA GLN A 6 6.24 4.53 -6.97
C GLN A 6 7.33 3.48 -6.66
N PRO A 7 7.34 2.88 -5.46
CA PRO A 7 8.35 1.88 -5.13
C PRO A 7 8.15 0.63 -5.99
N THR A 8 9.25 -0.03 -6.31
CA THR A 8 9.23 -1.42 -6.78
C THR A 8 8.65 -2.33 -5.70
N ARG A 9 8.26 -3.54 -6.09
CA ARG A 9 7.71 -4.52 -5.14
C ARG A 9 8.71 -4.88 -4.03
N ASP A 10 10.00 -4.95 -4.36
CA ASP A 10 11.06 -5.26 -3.40
C ASP A 10 11.31 -4.10 -2.44
N GLU A 11 11.36 -2.85 -2.95
CA GLU A 11 11.46 -1.65 -2.10
C GLU A 11 10.27 -1.56 -1.13
N LEU A 12 9.04 -1.84 -1.60
CA LEU A 12 7.86 -1.89 -0.74
C LEU A 12 7.95 -2.99 0.32
N ARG A 13 8.43 -4.17 -0.07
CA ARG A 13 8.59 -5.32 0.85
C ARG A 13 9.60 -5.01 1.95
N GLU A 14 10.72 -4.38 1.61
CA GLU A 14 11.75 -3.99 2.58
C GLU A 14 11.27 -2.86 3.50
N ALA A 15 10.57 -1.86 2.98
CA ALA A 15 9.99 -0.78 3.80
C ALA A 15 8.98 -1.32 4.83
N ILE A 16 8.15 -2.31 4.43
CA ILE A 16 7.24 -3.00 5.35
C ILE A 16 8.03 -3.79 6.41
N ARG A 17 9.06 -4.55 6.01
CA ARG A 17 9.89 -5.34 6.95
C ARG A 17 10.63 -4.46 7.96
N ARG A 18 11.04 -3.26 7.56
CA ARG A 18 11.69 -2.25 8.41
C ARG A 18 10.71 -1.51 9.33
N GLY A 19 9.40 -1.67 9.13
CA GLY A 19 8.36 -0.95 9.86
C GLY A 19 8.15 0.49 9.39
N GLU A 20 8.79 0.90 8.29
CA GLU A 20 8.59 2.23 7.68
C GLU A 20 7.18 2.35 7.07
N ILE A 21 6.62 1.21 6.63
CA ILE A 21 5.22 1.09 6.18
C ILE A 21 4.51 0.07 7.07
N ASP A 22 3.72 0.57 8.02
CA ASP A 22 2.90 -0.26 8.90
C ASP A 22 1.60 -0.72 8.24
N THR A 23 0.96 0.16 7.46
CA THR A 23 -0.39 -0.07 6.93
C THR A 23 -0.40 0.07 5.40
N VAL A 24 -1.08 -0.86 4.73
CA VAL A 24 -1.35 -0.83 3.29
C VAL A 24 -2.85 -0.62 3.06
N VAL A 25 -3.19 0.38 2.25
CA VAL A 25 -4.57 0.67 1.83
C VAL A 25 -4.76 0.12 0.42
N MET A 26 -5.49 -0.99 0.31
CA MET A 26 -5.90 -1.55 -0.98
C MET A 26 -7.26 -0.97 -1.33
N ALA A 27 -7.32 -0.06 -2.30
CA ALA A 27 -8.55 0.60 -2.69
C ALA A 27 -8.69 0.70 -4.21
N PHE A 28 -9.94 0.76 -4.66
CA PHE A 28 -10.31 1.00 -6.05
C PHE A 28 -11.51 1.98 -6.08
N PRO A 29 -11.71 2.72 -7.18
CA PRO A 29 -12.86 3.61 -7.31
C PRO A 29 -14.16 2.81 -7.48
N ASP A 30 -15.21 3.20 -6.76
CA ASP A 30 -16.57 2.72 -6.98
C ASP A 30 -17.27 3.47 -8.14
N LEU A 31 -18.57 3.21 -8.37
CA LEU A 31 -19.35 3.86 -9.43
C LEU A 31 -19.49 5.39 -9.26
N GLN A 32 -19.27 5.91 -8.05
CA GLN A 32 -19.27 7.35 -7.77
C GLN A 32 -17.84 7.94 -7.77
N GLY A 33 -16.83 7.14 -8.10
CA GLY A 33 -15.42 7.54 -8.06
C GLY A 33 -14.81 7.60 -6.67
N ARG A 34 -15.48 7.07 -5.64
CA ARG A 34 -14.96 7.04 -4.27
C ARG A 34 -14.02 5.86 -4.09
N LEU A 35 -12.89 6.06 -3.41
CA LEU A 35 -11.99 4.96 -3.07
C LEU A 35 -12.63 4.07 -1.99
N VAL A 36 -12.89 2.82 -2.33
CA VAL A 36 -13.41 1.79 -1.43
C VAL A 36 -12.43 0.62 -1.34
N GLY A 37 -12.33 -0.03 -0.18
CA GLY A 37 -11.40 -1.15 -0.01
C GLY A 37 -11.06 -1.49 1.44
N LYS A 38 -9.87 -2.06 1.66
CA LYS A 38 -9.41 -2.55 2.97
C LYS A 38 -8.13 -1.84 3.43
N ARG A 39 -8.01 -1.72 4.75
CA ARG A 39 -6.77 -1.33 5.44
C ARG A 39 -6.21 -2.57 6.13
N THR A 40 -4.98 -2.94 5.81
CA THR A 40 -4.31 -4.11 6.39
C THR A 40 -2.95 -3.72 6.92
N THR A 41 -2.42 -4.47 7.88
CA THR A 41 -1.00 -4.35 8.21
C THR A 41 -0.15 -4.71 6.99
N GLY A 42 1.03 -4.11 6.86
CA GLY A 42 1.95 -4.39 5.78
C GLY A 42 2.42 -5.85 5.81
N THR A 43 2.61 -6.41 7.00
CA THR A 43 2.98 -7.82 7.17
C THR A 43 1.91 -8.76 6.64
N PHE A 44 0.63 -8.51 6.92
CA PHE A 44 -0.48 -9.29 6.37
C PHE A 44 -0.56 -9.15 4.85
N PHE A 45 -0.37 -7.93 4.32
CA PHE A 45 -0.36 -7.68 2.88
C PHE A 45 0.69 -8.50 2.12
N LEU A 46 1.87 -8.74 2.72
CA LEU A 46 2.94 -9.54 2.10
C LEU A 46 2.71 -11.06 2.15
N GLN A 47 1.73 -11.53 2.93
CA GLN A 47 1.42 -12.95 3.11
C GLN A 47 0.31 -13.47 2.20
N GLN A 48 -0.46 -12.57 1.58
CA GLN A 48 -1.50 -12.89 0.58
C GLN A 48 -0.89 -13.06 -0.81
#